data_AF-A0A395CZ15-F1
#
_entry.id   AF-A0A395CZ15-F1
#
_cell.length_a   1.000
_cell.length_b   1.000
_cell.length_c   1.000
_cell.angle_alpha   90.00
_cell.angle_beta   90.00
_cell.angle_gamma   90.00
#
_symmetry.space_group_name_H-M   'P 1'
#
loop_
_entity.id
_entity.type
_entity.pdbx_description
1 polymer ?
#
loop_
_entity_poly.entity_id
_entity_poly.type
_entity_poly.pdbx_seq_one_letter_code
_entity_poly.pdbx_strand_id
1 'polypeptide(L)'
;MRKTKSNFGGAQATVEGVRYTGAVDQVTLRDLDSLRLPSIEPLGPKQIKKIREASHVSQAVFARLLNTSVSTVQKWEIGQKKPTGTALKLLHLVQKRGLEVVA
;
A
#
# COMPACT_ATOMS: atom_id res chain seq x y z
N MET A 1 -25.45 0.94 -23.79
CA MET A 1 -26.34 0.76 -22.61
C MET A 1 -26.20 1.96 -21.69
N ARG A 2 -27.28 2.71 -21.45
CA ARG A 2 -27.35 3.84 -20.50
C ARG A 2 -27.89 3.35 -19.16
N LYS A 3 -27.21 3.69 -18.05
CA LYS A 3 -27.66 3.61 -16.65
C LYS A 3 -26.83 4.69 -15.92
N THR A 4 -27.31 5.60 -15.07
CA THR A 4 -28.62 5.95 -14.51
C THR A 4 -28.42 7.32 -13.86
N LYS A 5 -29.42 8.21 -13.89
CA LYS A 5 -29.42 9.47 -13.13
C LYS A 5 -29.38 9.16 -11.63
N SER A 6 -28.53 9.84 -10.86
CA SER A 6 -28.77 10.03 -9.43
C SER A 6 -28.75 11.53 -9.12
N ASN A 7 -29.91 11.98 -8.66
CA ASN A 7 -30.17 13.33 -8.19
C ASN A 7 -29.99 13.28 -6.67
N PHE A 8 -28.95 13.92 -6.12
CA PHE A 8 -28.83 14.07 -4.68
C PHE A 8 -28.47 15.52 -4.34
N GLY A 9 -29.36 16.10 -3.53
CA GLY A 9 -29.40 17.50 -3.16
C GLY A 9 -28.21 17.94 -2.31
N GLY A 10 -28.03 19.25 -2.30
CA GLY A 10 -26.87 19.91 -1.72
C GLY A 10 -26.71 19.71 -0.22
N ALA A 11 -25.46 19.61 0.18
CA ALA A 11 -24.98 20.05 1.47
C ALA A 11 -23.66 20.78 1.22
N GLN A 12 -23.63 22.09 1.49
CA GLN A 12 -22.43 22.91 1.42
C GLN A 12 -21.67 22.79 2.73
N ALA A 13 -20.42 22.31 2.68
CA ALA A 13 -19.43 22.53 3.72
C ALA A 13 -18.13 22.95 3.04
N THR A 14 -17.74 24.20 3.26
CA THR A 14 -16.54 24.85 2.74
C THR A 14 -15.33 24.51 3.59
N VAL A 15 -14.33 23.87 2.97
CA VAL A 15 -12.92 23.96 3.36
C VAL A 15 -12.15 24.38 2.11
N GLU A 16 -11.45 25.50 2.23
CA GLU A 16 -10.71 26.17 1.15
C GLU A 16 -9.67 25.24 0.53
N GLY A 17 -9.65 25.16 -0.80
CA GLY A 17 -8.47 24.73 -1.55
C GLY A 17 -8.63 23.58 -2.56
N VAL A 18 -9.66 22.73 -2.49
CA VAL A 18 -9.93 21.75 -3.56
C VAL A 18 -11.44 21.53 -3.69
N ARG A 19 -12.02 22.04 -4.78
CA ARG A 19 -13.38 21.64 -5.19
C ARG A 19 -13.32 20.22 -5.74
N TYR A 20 -13.77 19.23 -4.97
CA TYR A 20 -14.02 17.89 -5.50
C TYR A 20 -15.34 17.88 -6.29
N THR A 21 -15.35 18.48 -7.48
CA THR A 21 -16.49 18.44 -8.39
C THR A 21 -16.56 17.09 -9.06
N GLY A 22 -17.26 16.13 -8.45
CA GLY A 22 -18.25 15.26 -9.09
C GLY A 22 -17.90 14.36 -10.29
N ALA A 23 -16.67 14.33 -10.79
CA ALA A 23 -16.20 13.37 -11.79
C ALA A 23 -14.69 13.19 -11.67
N VAL A 24 -14.23 12.30 -10.78
CA VAL A 24 -12.89 11.74 -10.93
C VAL A 24 -12.98 10.70 -12.04
N ASP A 25 -12.42 11.02 -13.20
CA ASP A 25 -12.20 10.03 -14.25
C ASP A 25 -11.40 8.85 -13.68
N GLN A 26 -11.71 7.63 -14.13
CA GLN A 26 -10.94 6.45 -13.72
C GLN A 26 -9.52 6.57 -14.26
N VAL A 27 -8.53 6.55 -13.36
CA VAL A 27 -7.13 6.41 -13.78
C VAL A 27 -6.95 5.02 -14.41
N THR A 28 -6.51 4.98 -15.66
CA THR A 28 -6.28 3.74 -16.40
C THR A 28 -4.82 3.29 -16.30
N LEU A 29 -4.53 2.04 -16.70
CA LEU A 29 -3.14 1.58 -16.81
C LEU A 29 -2.34 2.39 -17.83
N ARG A 30 -2.97 2.92 -18.89
CA ARG A 30 -2.31 3.82 -19.85
C ARG A 30 -1.84 5.11 -19.19
N ASP A 31 -2.67 5.68 -18.31
CA ASP A 31 -2.30 6.88 -17.55
C ASP A 31 -1.16 6.56 -16.59
N LEU A 32 -1.21 5.40 -15.92
CA LEU A 32 -0.15 4.94 -15.03
C LEU A 32 1.19 4.73 -15.76
N ASP A 33 1.18 4.09 -16.93
CA ASP A 33 2.37 3.83 -17.74
C ASP A 33 3.01 5.15 -18.20
N SER A 34 2.20 6.17 -18.49
CA SER A 34 2.69 7.51 -18.87
C SER A 34 3.49 8.21 -17.76
N LEU A 35 3.20 7.89 -16.49
CA LEU A 35 3.90 8.47 -15.33
C LEU A 35 5.33 7.93 -15.15
N ARG A 36 5.73 6.89 -15.89
CA ARG A 36 7.06 6.27 -15.82
C ARG A 36 7.50 6.00 -14.38
N LEU A 37 6.61 5.41 -13.59
CA LEU A 37 6.85 5.17 -12.17
C LEU A 37 8.10 4.27 -12.00
N PRO A 38 8.98 4.60 -11.04
CA PRO A 38 10.16 3.78 -10.80
C PRO A 38 9.75 2.39 -10.29
N SER A 39 10.50 1.38 -10.72
CA SER A 39 10.37 0.04 -10.19
C SER A 39 10.64 0.05 -8.68
N ILE A 40 10.00 -0.88 -7.97
CA ILE A 40 10.21 -1.02 -6.53
C ILE A 40 11.41 -1.93 -6.33
N GLU A 41 12.44 -1.38 -5.71
CA GLU A 41 13.68 -2.13 -5.44
C GLU A 41 13.42 -3.38 -4.59
N PRO A 42 13.99 -4.55 -4.95
CA PRO A 42 13.89 -5.74 -4.13
C PRO A 42 14.46 -5.53 -2.72
N LEU A 43 13.82 -6.13 -1.72
CA LEU A 43 14.32 -6.13 -0.34
C LEU A 43 15.02 -7.45 -0.02
N GLY A 44 16.23 -7.35 0.53
CA GLY A 44 16.99 -8.47 1.05
C GLY A 44 16.52 -8.91 2.45
N PRO A 45 16.90 -10.12 2.89
CA PRO A 45 16.40 -10.71 4.14
C PRO A 45 16.69 -9.85 5.38
N LYS A 46 17.93 -9.32 5.47
CA LYS A 46 18.36 -8.42 6.55
C LYS A 46 17.57 -7.11 6.58
N GLN A 47 17.17 -6.57 5.43
CA GLN A 47 16.37 -5.35 5.35
C GLN A 47 14.96 -5.59 5.86
N ILE A 48 14.34 -6.71 5.49
CA ILE A 48 12.99 -7.09 5.95
C ILE A 48 12.98 -7.26 7.47
N LYS A 49 13.97 -7.97 8.02
CA LYS A 49 14.15 -8.11 9.46
C LYS A 49 14.30 -6.74 10.14
N LYS A 50 15.12 -5.84 9.57
CA LYS A 50 15.31 -4.49 10.09
C LYS A 50 14.02 -3.65 10.08
N ILE A 51 13.19 -3.77 9.04
CA ILE A 51 11.89 -3.08 8.98
C ILE A 51 10.99 -3.52 10.14
N ARG A 52 10.89 -4.84 10.38
CA ARG A 52 10.10 -5.38 11.49
C ARG A 52 10.64 -4.91 12.84
N GLU A 53 11.95 -5.01 13.05
CA GLU A 53 12.59 -4.67 14.32
C GLU A 53 12.50 -3.17 14.63
N ALA A 54 12.65 -2.31 13.62
CA ALA A 54 12.42 -0.87 13.75
C ALA A 54 10.96 -0.53 14.10
N SER A 55 10.02 -1.43 13.82
CA SER A 55 8.62 -1.31 14.20
C SER A 55 8.29 -1.91 15.57
N HIS A 56 9.29 -2.44 16.29
CA HIS A 56 9.15 -3.01 17.65
C HIS A 56 8.10 -4.12 17.79
N VAL A 57 7.92 -4.94 16.77
CA VAL A 57 6.94 -6.05 16.78
C VAL A 57 7.59 -7.42 16.54
N SER A 58 6.92 -8.46 17.06
CA SER A 58 7.29 -9.86 16.80
C SER A 58 6.97 -10.26 15.36
N GLN A 59 7.56 -11.36 14.88
CA GLN A 59 7.24 -11.90 13.55
C GLN A 59 5.75 -12.24 13.41
N ALA A 60 5.10 -12.70 14.49
CA ALA A 60 3.68 -13.05 14.48
C ALA A 60 2.79 -11.81 14.34
N VAL A 61 3.08 -10.74 15.09
CA VAL A 61 2.35 -9.46 14.99
C VAL A 61 2.57 -8.83 13.62
N PHE A 62 3.80 -8.82 13.13
CA PHE A 62 4.12 -8.29 11.80
C PHE A 62 3.41 -9.05 10.68
N ALA A 63 3.36 -10.39 10.76
CA ALA A 63 2.63 -11.22 9.81
C ALA A 63 1.12 -10.91 9.82
N ARG A 64 0.53 -10.75 11.01
CA ARG A 64 -0.89 -10.42 11.16
C ARG A 64 -1.25 -9.08 10.52
N LEU A 65 -0.41 -8.05 10.73
CA LEU A 65 -0.60 -6.71 10.17
C LEU A 65 -0.45 -6.70 8.64
N LEU A 66 0.53 -7.44 8.12
CA LEU A 66 0.73 -7.58 6.68
C LEU A 66 -0.22 -8.58 6.00
N ASN A 67 -1.21 -9.12 6.72
CA ASN A 67 -2.14 -10.16 6.25
C ASN A 67 -1.42 -11.33 5.56
N THR A 68 -0.37 -11.84 6.19
CA THR A 68 0.39 -13.01 5.73
C THR A 68 0.65 -14.00 6.87
N SER A 69 1.24 -15.14 6.56
CA SER A 69 1.59 -16.15 7.57
C SER A 69 2.93 -15.83 8.25
N VAL A 70 3.09 -16.27 9.50
CA VAL A 70 4.38 -16.17 10.22
C VAL A 70 5.49 -16.90 9.46
N SER A 71 5.19 -18.05 8.87
CA SER A 71 6.13 -18.81 8.04
C SER A 71 6.59 -18.02 6.82
N THR A 72 5.72 -17.20 6.23
CA THR A 72 6.08 -16.31 5.11
C THR A 72 7.10 -15.26 5.56
N VAL A 73 6.81 -14.55 6.66
CA VAL A 73 7.73 -13.55 7.23
C VAL A 73 9.08 -14.16 7.57
N GLN A 74 9.08 -15.33 8.24
CA GLN A 74 10.31 -16.05 8.56
C GLN A 74 11.11 -16.40 7.29
N LYS A 75 10.45 -16.95 6.26
CA LYS A 75 11.10 -17.30 4.98
C LYS A 75 11.68 -16.08 4.26
N TRP A 76 11.04 -14.92 4.38
CA TRP A 76 11.59 -13.66 3.89
C TRP A 76 12.83 -13.23 4.67
N GLU A 77 12.77 -13.23 6.01
CA GLU A 77 13.87 -12.80 6.88
C GLU A 77 15.11 -13.69 6.82
N ILE A 78 14.97 -14.97 6.43
CA ILE A 78 16.09 -15.90 6.21
C ILE A 78 16.48 -16.06 4.73
N GLY A 79 15.74 -15.43 3.81
CA GLY A 79 16.05 -15.45 2.37
C GLY A 79 15.65 -16.70 1.61
N GLN A 80 14.85 -17.58 2.20
CA GLN A 80 14.27 -18.74 1.50
C GLN A 80 13.17 -18.33 0.50
N LYS A 81 12.51 -17.19 0.73
CA LYS A 81 11.56 -16.58 -0.21
C LYS A 81 11.83 -15.10 -0.36
N LYS A 82 11.45 -14.53 -1.50
CA LYS A 82 11.48 -13.08 -1.74
C LYS A 82 10.05 -12.54 -1.80
N PRO A 83 9.74 -11.41 -1.15
CA PRO A 83 8.46 -10.73 -1.35
C PRO A 83 8.40 -10.18 -2.77
N THR A 84 7.23 -10.27 -3.40
CA THR A 84 6.97 -9.75 -4.75
C THR A 84 5.65 -8.98 -4.78
N GLY A 85 5.43 -8.19 -5.84
CA GLY A 85 4.19 -7.47 -6.07
C GLY A 85 3.74 -6.65 -4.86
N THR A 86 2.51 -6.90 -4.41
CA THR A 86 1.89 -6.18 -3.28
C THR A 86 2.67 -6.32 -1.97
N ALA A 87 3.22 -7.50 -1.67
CA ALA A 87 3.99 -7.70 -0.44
C ALA A 87 5.24 -6.82 -0.41
N LEU A 88 5.95 -6.72 -1.54
CA LEU A 88 7.11 -5.83 -1.66
C LEU A 88 6.70 -4.35 -1.53
N LYS A 89 5.58 -3.96 -2.15
CA LYS A 89 5.03 -2.59 -2.01
C LYS A 89 4.70 -2.24 -0.55
N LEU A 90 4.03 -3.13 0.17
CA LEU A 90 3.66 -2.92 1.57
C LEU A 90 4.89 -2.82 2.47
N LEU A 91 5.90 -3.67 2.29
CA LEU A 91 7.15 -3.58 3.05
C LEU A 91 7.86 -2.24 2.83
N HIS A 92 7.86 -1.71 1.60
CA HIS A 92 8.37 -0.37 1.30
C HIS A 92 7.54 0.74 1.93
N LEU A 93 6.21 0.59 1.98
CA LEU A 93 5.35 1.57 2.67
C LEU A 93 5.65 1.59 4.16
N VAL A 94 5.74 0.43 4.80
CA VAL A 94 6.09 0.32 6.22
C VAL A 94 7.50 0.87 6.48
N GLN A 95 8.48 0.56 5.63
CA GLN A 95 9.83 1.10 5.75
C GLN A 95 9.87 2.63 5.71
N LYS A 96 9.04 3.26 4.86
CA LYS A 96 9.07 4.70 4.62
C LYS A 96 8.18 5.48 5.58
N ARG A 97 7.08 4.88 6.03
CA ARG A 97 6.00 5.59 6.72
C ARG A 97 5.63 5.00 8.07
N GLY A 98 6.23 3.89 8.50
CA GLY A 98 5.87 3.24 9.76
C GLY A 98 4.81 2.15 9.59
N LEU A 99 4.61 1.37 10.64
CA LEU A 99 3.76 0.17 10.64
C LEU A 99 2.27 0.51 10.67
N GLU A 100 1.90 1.71 11.13
CA GLU A 100 0.53 2.20 11.23
C GLU A 100 -0.19 2.31 9.88
N VAL A 101 0.55 2.42 8.77
CA VAL A 101 -0.06 2.52 7.43
C VAL A 101 -0.69 1.21 6.96
N VAL A 102 -0.44 0.10 7.67
CA VAL A 102 -0.99 -1.23 7.39
C VAL A 102 -1.68 -1.84 8.61
N ALA A 103 -1.89 -1.06 9.67
CA ALA A 103 -2.54 -1.50 10.91
C ALA A 103 -4.06 -1.39 10.86
#